data_AF-A0A6G7GJK3-F1
#
_entry.id   AF-A0A6G7GJK3-F1
#
_cell.length_a   1.000
_cell.length_b   1.000
_cell.length_c   1.000
_cell.angle_alpha   90.00
_cell.angle_beta   90.00
_cell.angle_gamma   90.00
#
_symmetry.space_group_name_H-M   'P 1'
#
loop_
_entity.id
_entity.type
_entity.pdbx_description
1 polymer ?
#
loop_
_entity_poly.entity_id
_entity_poly.type
_entity_poly.pdbx_seq_one_letter_code
_entity_poly.pdbx_strand_id
1 'polypeptide(L)' 'MKVADLTTDEFKELISKTIEEKFRELIDPDFGLERREDFIQALEASIASKERISFEDVKKKLGLN' A
#
# COMPACT_ATOMS: atom_id res chain seq x y z
N MET A 1 18.46 -11.24 19.00
CA MET A 1 18.53 -12.67 18.64
C MET A 1 19.51 -12.80 17.50
N LYS A 2 20.50 -13.71 17.58
CA LYS A 2 21.40 -13.94 16.44
C LYS A 2 20.74 -14.98 15.52
N VAL A 3 21.08 -14.94 14.24
CA VAL A 3 20.57 -15.92 13.25
C VAL A 3 20.93 -17.35 13.66
N ALA A 4 22.09 -17.54 14.29
CA ALA A 4 22.54 -18.83 14.80
C ALA A 4 21.67 -19.40 15.93
N ASP A 5 20.83 -18.57 16.56
CA ASP A 5 19.95 -18.98 17.66
C ASP A 5 18.58 -19.46 17.15
N LEU A 6 18.30 -19.35 15.85
CA LEU A 6 17.02 -19.75 15.24
C LEU A 6 16.91 -21.26 15.10
N THR A 7 15.73 -21.79 15.41
CA THR A 7 15.34 -23.11 14.93
C THR A 7 15.16 -23.11 13.41
N THR A 8 15.19 -24.30 12.80
CA THR A 8 14.96 -24.46 11.36
C THR A 8 13.63 -23.88 10.89
N ASP A 9 12.59 -23.97 11.72
CA ASP A 9 11.25 -23.49 11.34
C ASP A 9 11.18 -21.97 11.43
N GLU A 10 11.75 -21.36 12.47
CA GLU A 10 11.84 -19.89 12.58
C GLU A 10 12.71 -19.30 11.46
N PHE A 11 13.78 -20.02 11.05
CA PHE A 11 14.60 -19.61 9.93
C PHE A 11 13.85 -19.67 8.59
N LYS A 12 13.07 -20.73 8.35
CA LYS A 12 12.19 -20.83 7.17
C LYS A 12 11.16 -19.71 7.16
N GLU A 13 10.54 -19.41 8.30
CA GLU A 13 9.55 -18.35 8.40
C GLU A 13 10.16 -16.97 8.08
N LEU A 14 11.37 -16.70 8.59
CA LEU A 14 12.10 -15.47 8.29
C LEU A 14 12.39 -15.32 6.79
N ILE A 15 12.85 -16.40 6.13
CA ILE A 15 13.09 -16.41 4.69
C ILE A 15 11.80 -16.16 3.93
N SER A 16 10.72 -16.89 4.26
CA SER A 16 9.43 -16.75 3.59
C SER A 16 8.90 -15.32 3.67
N LYS A 17 8.94 -14.69 4.86
CA LYS A 17 8.55 -13.28 5.03
C LYS A 17 9.39 -12.34 4.17
N THR A 18 10.70 -12.54 4.16
CA THR A 18 11.61 -11.73 3.35
C THR A 18 11.30 -11.84 1.86
N ILE A 19 11.01 -13.05 1.38
CA ILE A 19 10.62 -13.29 -0.01
C ILE A 19 9.28 -12.61 -0.34
N GLU A 20 8.27 -12.76 0.53
CA GLU A 20 6.97 -12.11 0.35
C GLU A 20 7.08 -10.58 0.29
N GLU A 21 7.88 -9.98 1.17
CA GLU A 21 8.16 -8.53 1.15
C GLU A 21 8.82 -8.12 -0.17
N LYS A 22 9.82 -8.88 -0.65
CA LYS A 22 10.48 -8.61 -1.93
C LYS A 22 9.57 -8.76 -3.13
N PHE A 23 8.67 -9.75 -3.12
CA PHE A 23 7.65 -9.87 -4.16
C PHE A 23 6.69 -8.69 -4.14
N ARG A 24 6.34 -8.19 -2.95
CA ARG A 24 5.46 -7.03 -2.81
C ARG A 24 6.11 -5.75 -3.33
N GLU A 25 7.38 -5.52 -3.04
CA GLU A 25 8.16 -4.41 -3.61
C GLU A 25 8.22 -4.44 -5.16
N LEU A 26 8.18 -5.63 -5.78
CA LEU A 26 8.21 -5.76 -7.25
C LEU A 26 6.86 -5.42 -7.91
N ILE A 27 5.75 -5.63 -7.22
CA ILE A 27 4.40 -5.49 -7.77
C ILE A 27 3.79 -4.14 -7.39
N ASP A 28 4.10 -3.66 -6.19
CA ASP A 28 3.63 -2.38 -5.66
C ASP A 28 4.83 -1.41 -5.61
N PRO A 29 4.99 -0.55 -6.64
CA PRO A 29 6.11 0.38 -6.72
C PRO A 29 6.10 1.44 -5.61
N ASP A 30 4.98 1.61 -4.92
CA ASP A 30 4.83 2.55 -3.80
C ASP A 30 4.91 1.85 -2.43
N PHE A 31 5.20 0.55 -2.39
CA PHE A 31 5.23 -0.22 -1.15
C PHE A 31 6.33 0.30 -0.21
N GLY A 32 5.93 0.62 1.03
CA GLY A 32 6.84 1.13 2.07
C GLY A 32 7.21 2.62 1.92
N LEU A 33 6.70 3.32 0.89
CA LEU A 33 6.89 4.77 0.76
C LEU A 33 5.95 5.54 1.70
N GLU A 34 6.48 6.58 2.33
CA GLU A 34 5.67 7.54 3.07
C GLU A 34 4.75 8.30 2.12
N ARG A 35 3.54 8.61 2.59
CA ARG A 35 2.61 9.43 1.82
C ARG A 35 3.15 10.86 1.79
N ARG A 36 3.21 11.44 0.59
CA ARG A 36 3.59 12.84 0.42
C ARG A 36 2.59 13.74 1.14
N GLU A 37 3.08 14.80 1.77
CA GLU A 37 2.28 15.67 2.65
C GLU A 37 1.16 16.40 1.89
N ASP A 38 1.40 16.75 0.62
CA ASP A 38 0.39 17.31 -0.29
C ASP A 38 -0.78 16.34 -0.53
N PHE A 39 -0.50 15.06 -0.70
CA PHE A 39 -1.51 14.02 -0.86
C PHE A 39 -2.33 13.82 0.41
N ILE A 40 -1.69 13.84 1.58
CA ILE A 40 -2.37 13.76 2.87
C ILE A 40 -3.35 14.93 3.03
N GLN A 41 -2.89 16.15 2.80
CA GLN A 41 -3.72 17.36 2.92
C GLN A 41 -4.90 17.35 1.94
N ALA A 42 -4.67 16.92 0.68
CA ALA A 42 -5.73 16.79 -0.31
C ALA A 42 -6.79 15.74 0.11
N LEU A 43 -6.35 14.61 0.67
CA LEU A 43 -7.24 13.56 1.17
C LEU A 43 -8.08 14.04 2.35
N GLU A 44 -7.46 14.70 3.33
CA GLU A 44 -8.15 15.27 4.49
C GLU A 44 -9.20 16.30 4.07
N ALA A 45 -8.86 17.19 3.14
CA ALA A 45 -9.80 18.15 2.55
C ALA A 45 -10.96 17.45 1.83
N SER A 46 -10.68 16.38 1.08
CA SER A 46 -11.71 15.59 0.41
C SER A 46 -12.65 14.89 1.41
N ILE A 47 -12.13 14.36 2.51
CA ILE A 47 -12.93 13.69 3.55
C ILE A 47 -13.82 14.70 4.28
N ALA A 48 -13.29 15.87 4.62
CA ALA A 48 -14.03 16.93 5.30
C ALA A 48 -15.09 17.60 4.41
N SER A 49 -14.91 17.56 3.09
CA SER A 49 -15.87 18.11 2.14
C SER A 49 -17.23 17.41 2.23
N LYS A 50 -18.29 18.16 1.94
CA LYS A 50 -19.66 17.63 1.75
C LYS A 50 -20.03 17.49 0.27
N GLU A 51 -19.19 17.99 -0.64
CA GLU A 51 -19.40 17.86 -2.07
C GLU A 51 -19.25 16.39 -2.48
N ARG A 52 -20.21 15.88 -3.24
CA ARG A 52 -20.20 14.49 -3.71
C ARG A 52 -20.47 14.49 -5.21
N ILE A 53 -19.83 13.56 -5.90
CA ILE A 53 -20.05 13.27 -7.31
C ILE A 53 -20.74 11.91 -7.41
N SER A 54 -21.66 11.74 -8.36
CA SER A 54 -22.31 10.45 -8.56
C SER A 54 -21.32 9.42 -9.12
N PHE A 55 -21.56 8.14 -8.83
CA PHE A 55 -20.71 7.07 -9.37
C PHE A 55 -20.70 7.04 -10.90
N GLU A 56 -21.82 7.37 -11.54
CA GLU A 56 -21.93 7.45 -13.00
C GLU A 56 -21.11 8.60 -13.58
N ASP A 57 -21.09 9.76 -12.91
CA ASP A 57 -20.23 10.87 -13.33
C ASP A 57 -18.74 10.55 -13.13
N VAL A 58 -18.38 9.78 -12.10
CA VAL A 58 -17.00 9.30 -11.88
C VAL A 58 -16.58 8.36 -13.02
N LYS A 59 -17.39 7.37 -13.35
CA LYS A 59 -17.16 6.46 -14.49
C LYS A 59 -16.89 7.21 -15.78
N LYS A 60 -17.78 8.17 -16.09
CA LYS A 60 -17.66 9.02 -17.29
C LYS A 60 -16.36 9.83 -17.29
N LYS A 61 -15.95 10.40 -16.15
CA LYS A 61 -14.68 11.14 -16.04
C LYS A 61 -13.45 10.24 -16.20
N LEU A 62 -13.52 9.00 -15.73
CA LEU A 62 -12.42 8.03 -15.81
C LEU A 62 -12.39 7.27 -17.15
N GLY A 63 -13.34 7.52 -18.06
CA GLY A 63 -13.44 6.79 -19.33
C GLY A 63 -13.81 5.31 -19.16
N LEU A 64 -14.39 4.96 -18.02
CA LEU A 64 -14.85 3.61 -17.70
C LEU A 64 -16.33 3.52 -18.12
N ASN A 65 -16.58 3.12 -19.37
CA ASN A 65 -17.94 2.90 -19.88
C ASN A 65 -18.53 1.59 -19.35
#